data_AF-A0A6A4PND3-F1
#
_entry.id   AF-A0A6A4PND3-F1
#
_cell.length_a   1.000
_cell.length_b   1.000
_cell.length_c   1.000
_cell.angle_alpha   90.00
_cell.angle_beta   90.00
_cell.angle_gamma   90.00
#
_symmetry.space_group_name_H-M   'P 1'
#
loop_
_entity.id
_entity.type
_entity.pdbx_description
1 polymer ?
#
loop_
_entity_poly.entity_id
_entity_poly.type
_entity_poly.pdbx_seq_one_letter_code
_entity_poly.pdbx_strand_id
1 'polypeptide(L)'
;MKMSYSSFTHSGFYVLMIVVSTMVVACGGSFYQDFDLAWGDNHAKIFNGGQLLSLSLDKVSGSCFKSKKEYLFGRIDMQLKLVAGNSAGTVTSYYVWFSPMISFFPKKYITYSD
;
A
#
# COMPACT_ATOMS: atom_id res chain seq x y z
N MET A 1 37.98 27.68 -47.50
CA MET A 1 37.22 26.57 -46.90
C MET A 1 36.40 27.11 -45.73
N LYS A 2 35.08 27.30 -45.89
CA LYS A 2 34.20 27.64 -44.77
C LYS A 2 33.50 26.35 -44.32
N MET A 3 33.94 25.80 -43.19
CA MET A 3 33.23 24.71 -42.52
C MET A 3 31.95 25.28 -41.91
N SER A 4 30.80 24.82 -42.42
CA SER A 4 29.48 25.16 -41.87
C SER A 4 29.18 24.15 -40.77
N TYR A 5 29.20 24.61 -39.52
CA TYR A 5 28.73 23.83 -38.38
C TYR A 5 27.20 23.83 -38.45
N SER A 6 26.62 22.69 -38.84
CA SER A 6 25.18 22.47 -38.87
C SER A 6 24.58 22.91 -37.53
N SER A 7 23.74 23.94 -37.57
CA SER A 7 23.08 24.50 -36.41
C SER A 7 22.35 23.38 -35.68
N PHE A 8 22.89 23.00 -34.52
CA PHE A 8 22.37 21.96 -33.67
C PHE A 8 20.87 22.22 -33.43
N THR A 9 20.04 21.28 -33.86
CA THR A 9 18.58 21.36 -33.92
C THR A 9 17.99 21.55 -32.52
N HIS A 10 17.85 22.81 -32.09
CA HIS A 10 17.24 23.18 -30.80
C HIS A 10 15.84 22.59 -30.63
N SER A 11 15.07 22.50 -31.72
CA SER A 11 13.72 21.92 -31.70
C SER A 11 13.73 20.44 -31.34
N GLY A 12 14.68 19.66 -31.86
CA GLY A 12 14.83 18.23 -31.53
C GLY A 12 15.18 18.02 -30.06
N PHE A 13 16.00 18.90 -29.48
CA PHE A 13 16.34 18.85 -28.07
C PHE A 13 15.14 19.15 -27.16
N TYR A 14 14.32 20.16 -27.50
CA TYR A 14 13.09 20.44 -26.76
C TYR A 14 12.08 19.29 -26.83
N VAL A 15 11.93 18.66 -28.00
CA VAL A 15 11.04 17.49 -28.15
C VAL A 15 11.55 16.30 -27.32
N LEU A 16 12.85 16.05 -27.32
CA LEU A 16 13.45 14.99 -26.49
C LEU A 16 13.22 15.24 -25.00
N MET A 17 13.37 16.48 -24.55
CA MET A 17 13.14 16.87 -23.14
C MET A 17 11.67 16.69 -22.72
N ILE A 18 10.73 16.97 -23.62
CA ILE A 18 9.29 16.74 -23.38
C ILE A 18 8.97 15.23 -23.33
N VAL A 19 9.59 14.42 -24.20
CA VAL A 19 9.37 12.97 -24.19
C VAL A 19 9.91 12.34 -22.89
N VAL A 20 11.08 12.76 -22.42
CA VAL A 20 11.68 12.26 -21.18
C VAL A 20 10.84 12.63 -19.95
N SER A 21 10.23 13.81 -19.91
CA SER A 21 9.41 14.24 -18.75
C SER A 21 8.11 13.46 -18.62
N THR A 22 7.60 12.87 -19.70
CA THR A 22 6.38 12.02 -19.65
C THR A 22 6.64 10.59 -19.16
N MET A 23 7.90 10.16 -19.05
CA MET A 23 8.28 8.83 -18.57
C MET A 23 8.28 8.76 -17.03
N VAL A 24 7.19 9.17 -16.39
CA VAL A 24 6.99 8.90 -14.97
C VAL A 24 6.60 7.43 -14.84
N VAL A 25 7.58 6.59 -14.48
CA VAL A 25 7.33 5.21 -14.08
C VAL A 25 6.54 5.24 -12.77
N ALA A 26 5.29 4.80 -12.81
CA ALA A 26 4.55 4.48 -11.61
C ALA A 26 5.19 3.22 -10.99
N CYS A 27 6.03 3.40 -9.96
CA CYS A 27 6.45 2.26 -9.16
C CYS A 27 5.25 1.79 -8.34
N GLY A 28 4.81 0.55 -8.57
CA GLY A 28 3.86 -0.10 -7.67
C GLY A 28 4.52 -0.28 -6.30
N GLY A 29 3.86 0.20 -5.23
CA GLY A 29 4.31 -0.02 -3.86
C GLY A 29 4.34 -1.50 -3.50
N SER A 30 5.22 -1.87 -2.57
CA SER A 30 5.35 -3.25 -2.08
C SER A 30 4.79 -3.34 -0.67
N PHE A 31 3.87 -4.28 -0.45
CA PHE A 31 3.30 -4.55 0.87
C PHE A 31 4.38 -4.84 1.92
N TYR A 32 5.54 -5.39 1.55
CA TYR A 32 6.65 -5.61 2.48
C TYR A 32 7.27 -4.33 3.02
N GLN A 33 7.25 -3.25 2.24
CA GLN A 33 7.85 -1.97 2.62
C GLN A 33 6.85 -1.10 3.37
N ASP A 34 5.58 -1.12 2.96
CA ASP A 34 4.57 -0.17 3.44
C ASP A 34 3.76 -0.69 4.65
N PHE A 35 3.63 -2.01 4.79
CA PHE A 35 2.78 -2.63 5.80
C PHE A 35 3.49 -3.75 6.58
N ASP A 36 3.15 -3.86 7.86
CA ASP A 36 3.53 -4.98 8.71
C ASP A 36 2.30 -5.83 9.03
N LEU A 37 2.53 -7.13 9.19
CA LEU A 37 1.48 -8.03 9.61
C LEU A 37 1.23 -7.88 11.11
N ALA A 38 0.03 -7.46 11.51
CA ALA A 38 -0.31 -7.18 12.90
C ALA A 38 -0.84 -8.42 13.63
N TRP A 39 -1.64 -9.23 12.95
CA TRP A 39 -2.22 -10.45 13.50
C TRP A 39 -2.53 -11.46 12.39
N GLY A 40 -2.56 -12.74 12.75
CA GLY A 40 -3.07 -13.81 11.90
C GLY A 40 -2.00 -14.67 11.25
N ASP A 41 -0.94 -15.02 11.99
CA ASP A 41 0.09 -16.02 11.67
C ASP A 41 0.10 -16.53 10.22
N ASN A 42 -0.46 -17.72 9.97
CA ASN A 42 -0.54 -18.34 8.66
C ASN A 42 -1.73 -17.87 7.82
N HIS A 43 -2.61 -17.07 8.41
CA HIS A 43 -3.83 -16.54 7.80
C HIS A 43 -3.59 -15.28 6.98
N ALA A 44 -2.45 -14.62 7.14
CA ALA A 44 -2.05 -13.51 6.30
C ALA A 44 -0.71 -13.74 5.63
N LYS A 45 -0.73 -13.63 4.30
CA LYS A 45 0.44 -13.92 3.47
C LYS A 45 0.59 -12.87 2.38
N ILE A 46 1.83 -12.46 2.19
CA ILE A 46 2.22 -11.59 1.09
C ILE A 46 2.77 -12.48 -0.03
N PHE A 47 2.23 -12.30 -1.22
CA PHE A 47 2.57 -13.04 -2.43
C PHE A 47 3.17 -12.11 -3.48
N ASN A 48 3.71 -12.73 -4.54
CA ASN A 48 4.22 -12.04 -5.72
C ASN A 48 5.23 -10.93 -5.41
N GLY A 49 6.17 -11.22 -4.49
CA GLY A 49 7.24 -10.29 -4.11
C GLY A 49 6.76 -9.01 -3.41
N GLY A 50 5.53 -8.98 -2.87
CA GLY A 50 4.98 -7.80 -2.20
C GLY A 50 3.83 -7.13 -2.92
N GLN A 51 3.32 -7.71 -4.01
CA GLN A 51 2.25 -7.07 -4.81
C GLN A 51 0.85 -7.53 -4.43
N LEU A 52 0.72 -8.62 -3.67
CA LEU A 52 -0.59 -9.14 -3.26
C LEU A 52 -0.56 -9.52 -1.77
N LEU A 53 -1.48 -8.96 -1.00
CA LEU A 53 -1.73 -9.37 0.38
C LEU A 53 -3.01 -10.20 0.43
N SER A 54 -2.91 -11.43 0.93
CA SER A 54 -4.07 -12.30 1.16
C SER A 54 -4.33 -12.39 2.65
N LEU A 55 -5.58 -12.14 3.03
CA LEU A 55 -6.09 -12.33 4.37
C LEU A 55 -7.11 -13.46 4.37
N SER A 56 -7.08 -14.28 5.42
CA SER A 56 -8.07 -15.34 5.64
C SER A 56 -8.58 -15.28 7.07
N LEU A 57 -9.79 -15.82 7.23
CA LEU A 57 -10.50 -15.94 8.49
C LEU A 57 -11.01 -17.38 8.55
N ASP A 58 -10.72 -18.05 9.65
CA ASP A 58 -11.33 -19.32 9.98
C ASP A 58 -12.05 -19.23 11.34
N LYS A 59 -12.50 -20.37 11.86
CA LYS A 59 -13.20 -20.41 13.15
C LYS A 59 -12.29 -20.14 14.35
N VAL A 60 -10.98 -20.27 14.17
CA VAL A 60 -9.98 -20.16 15.24
C VAL A 60 -9.50 -18.72 15.33
N SER A 61 -9.23 -18.07 14.19
CA SER A 61 -8.72 -16.70 14.16
C SER A 61 -8.92 -16.00 12.82
N GLY A 62 -8.86 -14.67 12.89
CA GLY A 62 -8.77 -13.79 11.71
C GLY A 62 -7.36 -13.34 11.41
N SER A 63 -7.26 -12.35 10.53
CA SER A 63 -5.97 -11.73 10.16
C SER A 63 -6.09 -10.23 9.95
N CYS A 64 -4.98 -9.51 10.16
CA CYS A 64 -4.93 -8.05 10.11
C CYS A 64 -3.53 -7.54 9.78
N PHE A 65 -3.45 -6.45 9.01
CA PHE A 65 -2.22 -5.74 8.71
C PHE A 65 -2.31 -4.29 9.17
N LYS A 66 -1.16 -3.65 9.40
CA LYS A 66 -1.06 -2.23 9.77
C LYS A 66 0.01 -1.55 8.93
N SER A 67 -0.13 -0.24 8.70
CA SER A 67 0.95 0.53 8.07
C SER A 67 2.15 0.62 9.00
N LYS A 68 3.37 0.62 8.44
CA LYS A 68 4.58 0.82 9.24
C LYS A 68 4.75 2.27 9.69
N LYS A 69 4.21 3.18 8.89
CA LYS A 69 4.28 4.63 9.11
C LYS A 69 2.89 5.16 9.41
N GLU A 70 2.87 6.21 10.22
CA GLU A 70 1.69 7.03 10.46
C GLU A 70 1.70 8.20 9.47
N TYR A 71 0.51 8.54 8.97
CA TYR A 71 0.34 9.59 7.98
C TYR A 71 -0.66 10.62 8.50
N LEU A 72 -0.27 11.89 8.49
CA LEU A 72 -1.16 13.00 8.85
C LEU A 72 -2.02 13.42 7.65
N PHE A 73 -1.42 13.41 6.46
CA PHE A 73 -2.07 13.68 5.18
C PHE A 73 -1.56 12.70 4.14
N GLY A 74 -2.43 12.27 3.25
CA GLY A 74 -2.07 11.35 2.19
C GLY A 74 -3.30 10.84 1.46
N ARG A 75 -3.06 10.18 0.33
CA ARG A 75 -4.06 9.42 -0.40
C ARG A 75 -3.69 7.95 -0.28
N ILE A 76 -4.65 7.12 0.13
CA ILE A 76 -4.41 5.69 0.32
C ILE A 76 -5.37 4.91 -0.58
N ASP A 77 -4.86 4.49 -1.74
CA ASP A 77 -5.59 3.66 -2.69
C ASP A 77 -5.22 2.19 -2.48
N MET A 78 -6.22 1.32 -2.38
CA MET A 78 -6.01 -0.12 -2.26
C MET A 78 -7.01 -0.88 -3.13
N GLN A 79 -6.53 -1.89 -3.86
CA GLN A 79 -7.40 -2.81 -4.58
C GLN A 79 -7.78 -3.97 -3.67
N LEU A 80 -9.07 -4.08 -3.36
CA LEU A 80 -9.62 -5.11 -2.47
C LEU A 80 -10.38 -6.15 -3.27
N LYS A 81 -10.08 -7.42 -3.03
CA LYS A 81 -10.86 -8.55 -3.54
C LYS A 81 -11.50 -9.26 -2.35
N LEU A 82 -12.83 -9.28 -2.34
CA LEU A 82 -13.60 -9.96 -1.30
C LEU A 82 -13.69 -11.46 -1.55
N VAL A 83 -14.01 -12.20 -0.49
CA VAL A 83 -14.21 -13.65 -0.54
C VAL A 83 -15.39 -13.97 -1.46
N ALA A 84 -15.22 -14.99 -2.32
CA ALA A 84 -16.28 -15.44 -3.21
C ALA A 84 -17.20 -16.44 -2.49
N GLY A 85 -18.50 -16.39 -2.79
CA GLY A 85 -19.50 -17.33 -2.25
C GLY A 85 -20.21 -16.82 -1.00
N ASN A 86 -20.53 -17.72 -0.06
CA ASN A 86 -21.23 -17.36 1.17
C ASN A 86 -20.26 -16.71 2.18
N SER A 87 -20.47 -15.43 2.45
CA SER A 87 -19.69 -14.64 3.42
C SER A 87 -20.57 -14.10 4.55
N ALA A 88 -21.69 -14.76 4.86
CA ALA A 88 -22.57 -14.35 5.96
C ALA A 88 -21.78 -14.25 7.27
N GLY A 89 -21.88 -13.09 7.93
CA GLY A 89 -21.18 -12.81 9.19
C GLY A 89 -19.68 -12.50 9.07
N THR A 90 -19.11 -12.46 7.86
CA THR A 90 -17.71 -12.04 7.64
C THR A 90 -17.64 -10.55 7.35
N VAL A 91 -16.72 -9.84 8.00
CA VAL A 91 -16.45 -8.42 7.75
C VAL A 91 -15.01 -8.26 7.30
N THR A 92 -14.81 -7.61 6.15
CA THR A 92 -13.50 -7.13 5.71
C THR A 92 -13.48 -5.61 5.88
N SER A 93 -12.60 -5.10 6.74
CA SER A 93 -12.49 -3.68 7.03
C SER A 93 -11.16 -3.11 6.53
N TYR A 94 -11.22 -1.89 6.03
CA TYR A 94 -10.08 -1.08 5.65
C TYR A 94 -10.34 0.34 6.13
N TYR A 95 -9.56 0.79 7.11
CA TYR A 95 -9.80 2.03 7.82
C TYR A 95 -8.50 2.66 8.29
N VAL A 96 -8.56 3.95 8.61
CA VAL A 96 -7.46 4.69 9.21
C VAL A 96 -7.74 4.81 10.71
N TRP A 97 -6.74 4.51 11.53
CA TRP A 97 -6.80 4.72 12.97
C TRP A 97 -5.78 5.76 13.38
N PHE A 98 -6.27 6.90 13.87
CA PHE A 98 -5.44 7.90 14.50
C PHE A 98 -5.32 7.56 15.98
N SER A 99 -4.09 7.37 16.47
CA SER A 99 -3.86 7.33 17.92
C SER A 99 -3.80 8.77 18.43
N PRO A 100 -4.82 9.26 19.16
CA PRO A 100 -4.71 10.56 19.80
C PRO A 100 -3.56 10.50 20.81
N MET A 101 -2.65 11.49 20.76
CA MET A 101 -1.58 11.69 21.74
C MET A 101 -2.12 12.20 23.08
N ILE A 102 -3.15 11.54 23.61
CA ILE A 102 -3.60 11.71 24.99
C ILE A 102 -3.89 10.31 25.51
N SER A 103 -3.05 9.85 26.44
CA SER A 103 -3.21 8.60 27.20
C SER A 103 -4.40 8.64 28.18
N PHE A 104 -5.56 9.16 27.76
CA PHE A 104 -6.74 9.30 28.61
C PHE A 104 -7.71 8.11 28.53
N PHE A 105 -7.42 7.11 27.72
CA PHE A 105 -8.21 5.87 27.70
C PHE A 105 -7.46 4.77 28.46
N PRO A 106 -8.04 4.22 29.55
CA PRO A 106 -7.47 3.05 30.18
C PRO A 106 -7.44 1.93 29.14
N LYS A 107 -6.26 1.35 28.95
CA LYS A 107 -6.04 0.16 28.14
C LYS A 107 -6.83 -0.98 28.81
N LYS A 108 -8.12 -1.14 28.47
CA LYS A 108 -8.87 -2.35 28.79
C LYS A 108 -8.29 -3.45 27.92
N TYR A 109 -7.30 -4.15 28.48
CA TYR A 109 -6.89 -5.45 27.98
C TYR A 109 -8.13 -6.31 27.92
N ILE A 110 -8.45 -6.80 26.73
CA ILE A 110 -9.46 -7.83 26.53
C ILE A 110 -8.88 -9.07 27.22
N THR A 111 -9.30 -9.33 28.45
CA THR A 111 -9.04 -10.60 29.13
C THR A 111 -9.89 -11.65 28.43
N TYR A 112 -9.23 -12.61 27.78
CA TYR A 112 -9.89 -13.86 27.38
C TYR A 112 -10.30 -14.57 28.67
N SER A 113 -11.61 -14.71 28.89
CA SER A 113 -12.17 -15.63 29.88
C SER A 113 -12.28 -17.00 29.23
N ASP A 114 -11.64 -18.00 29.84
CA ASP A 114 -11.92 -19.41 29.59
C ASP A 114 -13.41 -19.74 29.79
#